data_AF-A0AA39IPH8-F1
#
_entry.id   AF-A0AA39IPH8-F1
#
_cell.length_a   1.000
_cell.length_b   1.000
_cell.length_c   1.000
_cell.angle_alpha   90.00
_cell.angle_beta   90.00
_cell.angle_gamma   90.00
#
_symmetry.space_group_name_H-M   'P 1'
#
loop_
_entity.id
_entity.type
_entity.pdbx_description
1 polymer ?
#
loop_
_entity_poly.entity_id
_entity_poly.type
_entity_poly.pdbx_seq_one_letter_code
_entity_poly.pdbx_strand_id
1 'polypeptide(L)'
;MLATPAVTLSTFFLVGKVMSSIFIAISIVGCTGNFLIFLVTIKSKQLRCPCNILIGFQAVSDIIMQVSHIPFIYFAFAENLTEEKTLCMIAQAVTGVTENVWFASGSIINFGIVGIYYSLSKLLKNASPSDYQKINRSLSTMIVMYLFGWLLTMFGCTVVLLVAPNHRSFMTLELPLGTFININLAVPFFVYYFRSTLYRAEFRKLFGLEARPEAKSSTVRPST
;
A
#
# COMPACT_ATOMS: atom_id res chain seq x y z
N MET A 1 -31.26 -11.65 -18.84
CA MET A 1 -30.64 -11.89 -17.51
C MET A 1 -29.74 -13.10 -17.66
N LEU A 2 -28.42 -12.91 -17.76
CA LEU A 2 -27.48 -14.02 -17.78
C LEU A 2 -27.46 -14.65 -16.38
N ALA A 3 -27.87 -15.91 -16.28
CA ALA A 3 -27.73 -16.70 -15.06
C ALA A 3 -26.24 -16.87 -14.77
N THR A 4 -25.69 -16.01 -13.91
CA THR A 4 -24.35 -16.24 -13.38
C THR A 4 -24.43 -17.50 -12.52
N PRO A 5 -23.59 -18.52 -12.76
CA PRO A 5 -23.61 -19.73 -11.96
C PRO A 5 -23.38 -19.35 -10.49
N ALA A 6 -24.29 -19.77 -9.62
CA ALA A 6 -24.21 -19.47 -8.19
C ALA A 6 -22.89 -20.01 -7.63
N VAL A 7 -22.13 -19.19 -6.91
CA VAL A 7 -20.87 -19.61 -6.30
C VAL A 7 -21.16 -20.68 -5.23
N THR A 8 -20.60 -21.87 -5.42
CA THR A 8 -20.72 -22.97 -4.46
C THR A 8 -19.90 -22.69 -3.20
N LEU A 9 -20.26 -23.32 -2.08
CA LEU A 9 -19.54 -23.17 -0.82
C LEU A 9 -18.09 -23.69 -0.93
N SER A 10 -17.87 -24.77 -1.69
CA SER A 10 -16.54 -25.31 -1.97
C SER A 10 -15.66 -24.32 -2.73
N THR A 11 -16.21 -23.65 -3.75
CA THR A 11 -15.49 -22.61 -4.49
C THR A 11 -15.17 -21.41 -3.60
N PHE A 12 -16.10 -21.00 -2.73
CA PHE A 12 -15.87 -19.92 -1.77
C PHE A 12 -14.68 -20.21 -0.85
N PHE A 13 -14.63 -21.39 -0.22
CA PHE A 13 -13.51 -21.77 0.65
C PHE A 13 -12.21 -21.98 -0.12
N LEU A 14 -12.26 -22.54 -1.33
CA LEU A 14 -11.07 -22.70 -2.18
C LEU A 14 -10.45 -21.33 -2.51
N VAL A 15 -11.27 -20.37 -2.97
CA VAL A 15 -10.81 -19.00 -3.24
C VAL A 15 -10.29 -18.35 -1.97
N GLY A 16 -10.98 -18.52 -0.83
CA GLY A 16 -10.52 -18.03 0.47
C GLY A 16 -9.14 -18.57 0.87
N LYS A 17 -8.88 -19.86 0.73
CA LYS A 17 -7.58 -20.49 1.03
C LYS A 17 -6.47 -20.00 0.11
N VAL A 18 -6.74 -19.90 -1.19
CA VAL A 18 -5.78 -19.39 -2.17
C VAL A 18 -5.44 -17.92 -1.88
N MET A 19 -6.45 -17.08 -1.71
CA MET A 19 -6.26 -15.64 -1.50
C MET A 19 -5.64 -15.33 -0.14
N SER A 20 -6.01 -16.04 0.93
CA SER A 20 -5.36 -15.88 2.24
C SER A 20 -3.88 -16.27 2.21
N SER A 21 -3.50 -17.30 1.45
CA SER A 21 -2.10 -17.67 1.25
C SER A 21 -1.31 -16.59 0.48
N ILE A 22 -1.94 -15.96 -0.51
CA ILE A 22 -1.35 -14.82 -1.23
C ILE A 22 -1.20 -13.61 -0.29
N PHE A 23 -2.24 -13.29 0.48
CA PHE A 23 -2.24 -12.14 1.38
C PHE A 23 -1.20 -12.28 2.48
N ILE A 24 -1.04 -13.46 3.08
CA ILE A 24 -0.02 -13.65 4.12
C ILE A 24 1.40 -13.51 3.55
N ALA A 25 1.64 -14.01 2.33
CA ALA A 25 2.94 -13.86 1.67
C ALA A 25 3.27 -12.38 1.41
N ILE A 26 2.31 -11.60 0.92
CA ILE A 26 2.45 -10.15 0.74
C ILE A 26 2.63 -9.47 2.10
N SER A 27 1.88 -9.90 3.11
CA SER A 27 1.91 -9.33 4.46
C SER A 27 3.27 -9.49 5.13
N ILE A 28 3.94 -10.63 4.95
CA ILE A 28 5.30 -10.85 5.46
C ILE A 28 6.27 -9.83 4.86
N VAL A 29 6.19 -9.63 3.54
CA VAL A 29 7.04 -8.66 2.83
C VAL A 29 6.73 -7.23 3.29
N GLY A 30 5.45 -6.86 3.35
CA GLY A 30 5.04 -5.51 3.72
C GLY A 30 5.31 -5.19 5.19
N CYS A 31 5.02 -6.11 6.12
CA CYS A 31 5.39 -5.94 7.53
C CYS A 31 6.90 -5.73 7.71
N THR A 32 7.72 -6.51 7.01
CA THR A 32 9.18 -6.36 7.06
C THR A 32 9.62 -5.00 6.52
N GLY A 33 9.12 -4.60 5.35
CA GLY A 33 9.45 -3.33 4.73
C GLY A 33 9.01 -2.11 5.56
N ASN A 34 7.78 -2.14 6.06
CA ASN A 34 7.23 -1.06 6.88
C ASN A 34 7.91 -0.97 8.25
N PHE A 35 8.30 -2.10 8.83
CA PHE A 35 9.12 -2.09 10.05
C PHE A 35 10.46 -1.41 9.81
N LEU A 36 11.12 -1.70 8.68
CA LEU A 36 12.37 -1.04 8.31
C LEU A 36 12.17 0.47 8.12
N ILE A 37 11.10 0.90 7.43
CA ILE A 37 10.76 2.34 7.28
C ILE A 37 10.65 2.99 8.66
N PHE A 38 9.82 2.42 9.54
CA PHE A 38 9.63 2.95 10.88
C PHE A 38 10.97 3.05 11.64
N LEU A 39 11.77 1.98 11.58
CA LEU A 39 13.06 1.89 12.27
C LEU A 39 14.05 2.96 11.78
N VAL A 40 14.19 3.17 10.47
CA VAL A 40 15.08 4.23 9.97
C VAL A 40 14.57 5.62 10.30
N THR A 41 13.25 5.84 10.29
CA THR A 41 12.64 7.12 10.64
C THR A 41 12.91 7.50 12.09
N ILE A 42 12.85 6.55 13.04
CA ILE A 42 13.16 6.84 14.46
C ILE A 42 14.66 6.98 14.72
N LYS A 43 15.51 6.19 14.06
CA LYS A 43 16.96 6.18 14.29
C LYS A 43 17.67 7.37 13.62
N SER A 44 17.21 7.77 12.44
CA SER A 44 17.88 8.82 11.69
C SER A 44 17.48 10.22 12.15
N LYS A 45 18.46 11.02 12.56
CA LYS A 45 18.23 12.45 12.82
C LYS A 45 17.86 13.21 11.53
N GLN A 46 18.27 12.73 10.36
CA GLN A 46 17.98 13.35 9.07
C GLN A 46 16.51 13.17 8.64
N LEU A 47 15.81 12.19 9.21
CA LEU A 47 14.41 11.88 8.90
C LEU A 47 13.40 12.50 9.89
N ARG A 48 13.79 13.47 10.71
CA ARG A 48 12.90 14.06 11.74
C ARG A 48 12.03 15.22 11.26
N CYS A 49 11.87 15.43 9.95
CA CYS A 49 10.93 16.42 9.45
C CYS A 49 9.47 15.91 9.59
N PRO A 50 8.46 16.80 9.69
CA PRO A 50 7.07 16.39 9.88
C PRO A 50 6.59 15.35 8.87
N CYS A 51 6.90 15.52 7.58
CA CYS A 51 6.50 14.57 6.53
C CYS A 51 7.08 13.17 6.75
N ASN A 52 8.34 13.08 7.15
CA ASN A 52 9.00 11.80 7.39
C ASN A 52 8.47 11.10 8.66
N ILE A 53 8.10 11.88 9.68
CA ILE A 53 7.41 11.35 10.88
C ILE A 53 6.05 10.77 10.49
N LEU A 54 5.27 11.47 9.66
CA LEU A 54 3.99 10.97 9.15
C LEU A 54 4.16 9.68 8.34
N ILE A 55 5.22 9.56 7.54
CA ILE A 55 5.56 8.30 6.84
C ILE A 55 5.85 7.17 7.84
N GLY A 56 6.55 7.47 8.94
CA GLY A 56 6.77 6.51 10.03
C GLY A 56 5.47 6.03 10.67
N PHE A 57 4.53 6.94 10.96
CA PHE A 57 3.20 6.58 11.47
C PHE A 57 2.38 5.77 10.44
N GLN A 58 2.43 6.14 9.17
CA GLN A 58 1.78 5.38 8.10
C GLN A 58 2.30 3.95 8.06
N ALA A 59 3.63 3.75 8.14
CA ALA A 59 4.22 2.42 8.15
C ALA A 59 3.74 1.57 9.36
N VAL A 60 3.54 2.18 10.53
CA VAL A 60 2.96 1.50 11.69
C VAL A 60 1.51 1.10 11.44
N SER A 61 0.69 2.01 10.88
CA SER A 61 -0.70 1.70 10.49
C SER A 61 -0.78 0.56 9.49
N ASP A 62 0.13 0.54 8.50
CA ASP A 62 0.18 -0.52 7.48
C ASP A 62 0.56 -1.88 8.08
N ILE A 63 1.41 -1.91 9.11
CA ILE A 63 1.71 -3.16 9.87
C ILE A 63 0.46 -3.63 10.62
N ILE A 64 -0.23 -2.73 11.33
CA ILE A 64 -1.44 -3.06 12.09
C ILE A 64 -2.50 -3.63 11.16
N MET A 65 -2.71 -3.02 9.99
CA MET A 65 -3.62 -3.55 8.98
C MET A 65 -3.19 -4.94 8.50
N GLN A 66 -1.90 -5.16 8.23
CA GLN A 66 -1.43 -6.45 7.72
C GLN A 66 -1.52 -7.59 8.75
N VAL A 67 -1.46 -7.30 10.04
CA VAL A 67 -1.66 -8.30 11.11
C VAL A 67 -3.05 -8.94 11.04
N SER A 68 -4.06 -8.25 10.49
CA SER A 68 -5.41 -8.83 10.33
C SER A 68 -5.46 -9.99 9.34
N HIS A 69 -4.42 -10.21 8.52
CA HIS A 69 -4.39 -11.36 7.61
C HIS A 69 -4.15 -12.68 8.35
N ILE A 70 -3.66 -12.65 9.59
CA ILE A 70 -3.46 -13.83 10.44
C ILE A 70 -4.80 -14.50 10.81
N PRO A 71 -5.81 -13.80 11.36
CA PRO A 71 -7.11 -14.43 11.59
C PRO A 71 -7.77 -14.84 10.26
N PHE A 72 -7.62 -14.05 9.19
CA PHE A 72 -8.19 -14.38 7.89
C PHE A 72 -7.72 -15.75 7.36
N ILE A 73 -6.41 -16.03 7.40
CA ILE A 73 -5.87 -17.33 6.96
C ILE A 73 -6.34 -18.46 7.87
N TYR A 74 -6.40 -18.25 9.19
CA TYR A 74 -6.92 -19.27 10.11
C TYR A 74 -8.37 -19.66 9.77
N PHE A 75 -9.26 -18.68 9.61
CA PHE A 75 -10.66 -18.93 9.28
C PHE A 75 -10.83 -19.56 7.89
N ALA A 76 -10.02 -19.15 6.90
CA ALA A 76 -10.07 -19.72 5.56
C ALA A 76 -9.68 -21.20 5.53
N PHE A 77 -8.64 -21.59 6.28
CA PHE A 77 -8.19 -22.99 6.33
C PHE A 77 -9.02 -23.88 7.26
N ALA A 78 -9.53 -23.32 8.35
CA ALA A 78 -10.46 -24.02 9.24
C ALA A 78 -11.88 -24.15 8.67
N GLU A 79 -12.14 -23.55 7.49
CA GLU A 79 -13.48 -23.46 6.88
C GLU A 79 -14.55 -22.90 7.83
N ASN A 80 -14.08 -22.06 8.76
CA ASN A 80 -14.91 -21.46 9.80
C ASN A 80 -15.45 -20.13 9.29
N LEU A 81 -16.77 -20.02 9.31
CA LEU A 81 -17.47 -18.78 9.02
C LEU A 81 -17.82 -18.07 10.32
N THR A 82 -17.83 -16.74 10.28
CA THR A 82 -18.41 -15.90 11.35
C THR A 82 -19.93 -16.14 11.45
N GLU A 83 -20.57 -15.59 12.49
CA GLU A 83 -22.04 -15.62 12.63
C GLU A 83 -22.77 -15.06 11.39
N GLU A 84 -22.15 -14.11 10.70
CA GLU A 84 -22.64 -13.54 9.44
C GLU A 84 -22.34 -14.39 8.20
N LYS A 85 -21.82 -15.61 8.37
CA LYS A 85 -21.41 -16.53 7.28
C LYS A 85 -20.30 -15.95 6.38
N THR A 86 -19.40 -15.15 6.93
CA THR A 86 -18.29 -14.50 6.21
C THR A 86 -16.91 -14.92 6.76
N LEU A 87 -15.85 -14.60 6.02
CA LEU A 87 -14.48 -14.73 6.52
C LEU A 87 -14.07 -13.43 7.20
N CYS A 88 -13.21 -13.51 8.23
CA CYS A 88 -12.73 -12.32 8.95
C CYS A 88 -11.83 -11.47 8.02
N MET A 89 -12.42 -10.44 7.39
CA MET A 89 -11.76 -9.51 6.48
C MET A 89 -11.96 -8.07 6.96
N ILE A 90 -10.94 -7.21 6.83
CA ILE A 90 -11.04 -5.79 7.25
C ILE A 90 -12.19 -5.06 6.55
N ALA A 91 -12.39 -5.29 5.25
CA ALA A 91 -13.48 -4.68 4.48
C ALA A 91 -14.86 -5.00 5.08
N GLN A 92 -14.96 -6.14 5.78
CA GLN A 92 -16.17 -6.64 6.42
C GLN A 92 -16.18 -6.41 7.94
N ALA A 93 -15.16 -5.75 8.51
CA ALA A 93 -15.22 -5.24 9.88
C ALA A 93 -16.23 -4.09 10.02
N VAL A 94 -16.65 -3.51 8.88
CA VAL A 94 -17.62 -2.43 8.75
C VAL A 94 -18.77 -2.87 7.84
N THR A 95 -19.54 -3.88 8.24
CA THR A 95 -20.64 -4.41 7.41
C THR A 95 -21.80 -3.41 7.24
N GLY A 96 -22.54 -3.55 6.13
CA GLY A 96 -23.79 -2.85 5.89
C GLY A 96 -23.62 -1.43 5.31
N VAL A 97 -24.32 -0.44 5.86
CA VAL A 97 -24.29 0.95 5.32
C VAL A 97 -22.88 1.53 5.37
N THR A 98 -22.08 1.16 6.38
CA THR A 98 -20.72 1.66 6.56
C THR A 98 -19.78 1.19 5.44
N GLU A 99 -19.96 -0.04 4.93
CA GLU A 99 -19.21 -0.59 3.80
C GLU A 99 -19.39 0.29 2.54
N ASN A 100 -20.63 0.64 2.23
CA ASN A 100 -20.97 1.49 1.09
C ASN A 100 -20.38 2.89 1.24
N VAL A 101 -20.47 3.46 2.46
CA VAL A 101 -19.89 4.77 2.77
C VAL A 101 -18.37 4.73 2.65
N TRP A 102 -17.72 3.65 3.08
CA TRP A 102 -16.28 3.45 2.96
C TRP A 102 -15.84 3.41 1.50
N PHE A 103 -16.49 2.60 0.66
CA PHE A 103 -16.13 2.52 -0.77
C PHE A 103 -16.41 3.83 -1.54
N ALA A 104 -17.54 4.48 -1.26
CA ALA A 104 -17.88 5.75 -1.91
C ALA A 104 -16.92 6.88 -1.50
N SER A 105 -16.68 7.04 -0.18
CA SER A 105 -15.76 8.05 0.33
C SER A 105 -14.33 7.79 -0.13
N GLY A 106 -13.88 6.53 -0.09
CA GLY A 106 -12.57 6.11 -0.58
C GLY A 106 -12.37 6.47 -2.05
N SER A 107 -13.38 6.22 -2.89
CA SER A 107 -13.33 6.60 -4.31
C SER A 107 -13.20 8.12 -4.49
N ILE A 108 -14.04 8.90 -3.82
CA ILE A 108 -14.02 10.38 -3.91
C ILE A 108 -12.65 10.94 -3.47
N ILE A 109 -12.13 10.45 -2.35
CA ILE A 109 -10.82 10.88 -1.82
C ILE A 109 -9.71 10.55 -2.82
N ASN A 110 -9.67 9.32 -3.35
CA ASN A 110 -8.62 8.93 -4.29
C ASN A 110 -8.64 9.76 -5.58
N PHE A 111 -9.81 10.06 -6.14
CA PHE A 111 -9.92 10.98 -7.28
C PHE A 111 -9.51 12.42 -6.91
N GLY A 112 -9.88 12.88 -5.71
CA GLY A 112 -9.46 14.19 -5.19
C GLY A 112 -7.94 14.30 -5.09
N ILE A 113 -7.27 13.27 -4.58
CA ILE A 113 -5.80 13.24 -4.47
C ILE A 113 -5.17 13.33 -5.87
N VAL A 114 -5.66 12.59 -6.87
CA VAL A 114 -5.18 12.71 -8.26
C VAL A 114 -5.30 14.15 -8.76
N GLY A 115 -6.44 14.81 -8.52
CA GLY A 115 -6.67 16.21 -8.91
C GLY A 115 -5.71 17.19 -8.24
N ILE A 116 -5.46 17.02 -6.94
CA ILE A 116 -4.50 17.85 -6.19
C ILE A 116 -3.08 17.65 -6.73
N TYR A 117 -2.66 16.40 -6.94
CA TYR A 117 -1.33 16.10 -7.47
C TYR A 117 -1.12 16.64 -8.88
N TYR A 118 -2.13 16.53 -9.74
CA TYR A 118 -2.10 17.11 -11.07
C TYR A 118 -1.96 18.63 -11.01
N SER A 119 -2.75 19.29 -10.16
CA SER A 119 -2.72 20.74 -9.98
C SER A 119 -1.36 21.21 -9.44
N LEU A 120 -0.82 20.54 -8.42
CA LEU A 120 0.50 20.82 -7.87
C LEU A 120 1.61 20.61 -8.90
N SER A 121 1.52 19.53 -9.69
CA SER A 121 2.48 19.23 -10.76
C SER A 121 2.48 20.31 -11.82
N LYS A 122 1.29 20.81 -12.21
CA LYS A 122 1.14 21.90 -13.18
C LYS A 122 1.72 23.20 -12.65
N LEU A 123 1.45 23.54 -11.38
CA LEU A 123 1.98 24.76 -10.74
C LEU A 123 3.51 24.72 -10.63
N LEU A 124 4.08 23.60 -10.16
CA LEU A 124 5.54 23.43 -10.04
C LEU A 124 6.23 23.45 -11.40
N LYS A 125 5.64 22.80 -12.41
CA LYS A 125 6.16 22.81 -13.78
C LYS A 125 6.23 24.23 -14.36
N ASN A 126 5.24 25.07 -14.04
CA ASN A 126 5.17 26.45 -14.51
C ASN A 126 6.10 27.39 -13.73
N ALA A 127 6.33 27.15 -12.44
CA ALA A 127 7.15 28.00 -11.59
C ALA A 127 8.66 27.70 -11.69
N SER A 128 9.05 26.41 -11.66
CA SER A 128 10.46 25.98 -11.72
C SER A 128 10.58 24.62 -12.41
N PRO A 129 10.90 24.59 -13.71
CA PRO A 129 11.01 23.35 -14.48
C PRO A 129 12.12 22.41 -13.98
N SER A 130 13.21 22.98 -13.44
CA SER A 130 14.36 22.23 -12.92
C SER A 130 14.07 21.56 -11.56
N ASP A 131 13.35 22.23 -10.67
CA ASP A 131 12.90 21.64 -9.40
C ASP A 131 11.76 20.63 -9.63
N TYR A 132 10.87 20.92 -10.58
CA TYR A 132 9.86 19.96 -11.06
C TYR A 132 10.50 18.68 -11.56
N GLN A 133 11.57 18.74 -12.36
CA GLN A 133 12.25 17.54 -12.86
C GLN A 133 12.85 16.67 -11.74
N LYS A 134 13.35 17.29 -10.66
CA LYS A 134 13.90 16.59 -9.49
C LYS A 134 12.80 15.94 -8.63
N ILE A 135 11.67 16.61 -8.45
CA ILE A 135 10.52 16.13 -7.65
C ILE A 135 9.69 15.08 -8.42
N ASN A 136 9.42 15.32 -9.70
CA ASN A 136 8.56 14.50 -10.55
C ASN A 136 9.17 13.13 -10.89
N ARG A 137 10.49 12.96 -10.77
CA ARG A 137 11.17 11.70 -11.10
C ARG A 137 11.15 10.66 -9.97
N SER A 138 10.69 10.93 -8.76
CA SER A 138 10.62 9.92 -7.68
C SER A 138 9.27 9.87 -6.98
N LEU A 139 8.68 11.04 -6.72
CA LEU A 139 7.45 11.17 -5.93
C LEU A 139 6.19 10.83 -6.75
N SER A 140 6.07 11.36 -7.97
CA SER A 140 4.87 11.13 -8.81
C SER A 140 4.64 9.66 -9.11
N THR A 141 5.68 8.87 -9.34
CA THR A 141 5.51 7.43 -9.63
C THR A 141 5.07 6.64 -8.39
N MET A 142 5.52 7.02 -7.19
CA MET A 142 5.09 6.40 -5.93
C MET A 142 3.59 6.55 -5.74
N ILE A 143 3.14 7.79 -5.84
CA ILE A 143 1.77 8.20 -5.56
C ILE A 143 0.83 7.69 -6.66
N VAL A 144 1.25 7.72 -7.93
CA VAL A 144 0.43 7.17 -9.02
C VAL A 144 0.22 5.67 -8.86
N MET A 145 1.23 4.89 -8.47
CA MET A 145 1.04 3.45 -8.25
C MET A 145 0.14 3.16 -7.04
N TYR A 146 0.34 3.90 -5.95
CA TYR A 146 -0.50 3.79 -4.75
C TYR A 146 -1.96 4.14 -5.07
N LEU A 147 -2.20 5.26 -5.75
CA LEU A 147 -3.53 5.70 -6.16
C LEU A 147 -4.16 4.73 -7.16
N PHE A 148 -3.38 4.17 -8.08
CA PHE A 148 -3.91 3.22 -9.05
C PHE A 148 -4.40 1.93 -8.38
N GLY A 149 -3.64 1.38 -7.42
CA GLY A 149 -4.10 0.19 -6.69
C GLY A 149 -5.35 0.44 -5.85
N TRP A 150 -5.46 1.60 -5.19
CA TRP A 150 -6.65 1.96 -4.42
C TRP A 150 -7.85 2.24 -5.30
N LEU A 151 -7.68 3.00 -6.39
CA LEU A 151 -8.73 3.26 -7.36
C LEU A 151 -9.23 1.99 -8.04
N LEU A 152 -8.31 1.11 -8.46
CA LEU A 152 -8.67 -0.17 -9.10
C LEU A 152 -9.49 -1.05 -8.15
N THR A 153 -9.12 -1.09 -6.87
CA THR A 153 -9.86 -1.86 -5.86
C THR A 153 -11.23 -1.25 -5.59
N MET A 154 -11.31 0.05 -5.31
CA MET A 154 -12.57 0.72 -4.98
C MET A 154 -13.57 0.69 -6.14
N PHE A 155 -13.08 0.93 -7.37
CA PHE A 155 -13.89 0.82 -8.58
C PHE A 155 -14.33 -0.63 -8.83
N GLY A 156 -13.40 -1.58 -8.71
CA GLY A 156 -13.69 -3.01 -8.85
C GLY A 156 -14.75 -3.49 -7.85
N CYS A 157 -14.60 -3.17 -6.56
CA CYS A 157 -15.55 -3.56 -5.52
C CYS A 157 -16.91 -2.91 -5.75
N THR A 158 -16.97 -1.66 -6.21
CA THR A 158 -18.23 -1.00 -6.60
C THR A 158 -18.92 -1.73 -7.75
N VAL A 159 -18.18 -2.13 -8.79
CA VAL A 159 -18.75 -2.92 -9.90
C VAL A 159 -19.25 -4.28 -9.39
N VAL A 160 -18.46 -4.97 -8.56
CA VAL A 160 -18.84 -6.26 -7.96
C VAL A 160 -20.10 -6.12 -7.12
N LEU A 161 -20.24 -5.05 -6.33
CA LEU A 161 -21.44 -4.74 -5.55
C LEU A 161 -22.69 -4.63 -6.44
N LEU A 162 -22.56 -4.03 -7.63
CA LEU A 162 -23.67 -3.83 -8.56
C LEU A 162 -24.06 -5.10 -9.34
N VAL A 163 -23.13 -6.01 -9.58
CA VAL A 163 -23.36 -7.20 -10.42
C VAL A 163 -23.53 -8.51 -9.65
N ALA A 164 -23.11 -8.56 -8.38
CA ALA A 164 -23.16 -9.78 -7.59
C ALA A 164 -24.62 -10.17 -7.25
N PRO A 165 -25.06 -11.39 -7.60
CA PRO A 165 -26.44 -11.82 -7.37
C PRO A 165 -26.74 -12.16 -5.90
N ASN A 166 -25.70 -12.39 -5.10
CA ASN A 166 -25.80 -12.72 -3.69
C ASN A 166 -24.50 -12.35 -2.95
N HIS A 167 -24.59 -12.26 -1.63
CA HIS A 167 -23.48 -11.87 -0.77
C HIS A 167 -22.25 -12.80 -0.87
N ARG A 168 -22.45 -14.10 -1.10
CA ARG A 168 -21.34 -15.05 -1.28
C ARG A 168 -20.56 -14.78 -2.57
N SER A 169 -21.26 -14.52 -3.68
CA SER A 169 -20.64 -14.14 -4.95
C SER A 169 -19.89 -12.80 -4.81
N PHE A 170 -20.47 -11.84 -4.09
CA PHE A 170 -19.81 -10.57 -3.78
C PHE A 170 -18.47 -10.81 -3.09
N MET A 171 -18.45 -11.53 -1.96
CA MET A 171 -17.24 -11.82 -1.20
C MET A 171 -16.17 -12.58 -2.01
N THR A 172 -16.61 -13.55 -2.82
CA THR A 172 -15.70 -14.36 -3.65
C THR A 172 -15.01 -13.52 -4.71
N LEU A 173 -15.72 -12.53 -5.27
CA LEU A 173 -15.22 -11.63 -6.32
C LEU A 173 -14.44 -10.44 -5.74
N GLU A 174 -14.79 -10.00 -4.52
CA GLU A 174 -14.08 -8.95 -3.79
C GLU A 174 -12.68 -9.39 -3.37
N LEU A 175 -12.54 -10.65 -2.92
CA LEU A 175 -11.27 -11.21 -2.42
C LEU A 175 -10.09 -11.01 -3.37
N PRO A 176 -10.16 -11.37 -4.68
CA PRO A 176 -9.09 -11.09 -5.63
C PRO A 176 -8.73 -9.60 -5.73
N LEU A 177 -9.71 -8.70 -5.66
CA LEU A 177 -9.49 -7.25 -5.74
C LEU A 177 -8.73 -6.72 -4.51
N GLY A 178 -8.93 -7.35 -3.35
CA GLY A 178 -8.15 -7.06 -2.14
C GLY A 178 -6.63 -7.23 -2.32
N THR A 179 -6.18 -7.99 -3.32
CA THR A 179 -4.76 -8.16 -3.64
C THR A 179 -4.08 -6.82 -3.97
N PHE A 180 -4.78 -5.91 -4.66
CA PHE A 180 -4.21 -4.61 -5.03
C PHE A 180 -3.95 -3.72 -3.81
N ILE A 181 -4.86 -3.72 -2.83
CA ILE A 181 -4.64 -3.03 -1.54
C ILE A 181 -3.48 -3.67 -0.79
N ASN A 182 -3.41 -4.99 -0.73
CA ASN A 182 -2.31 -5.70 -0.07
C ASN A 182 -0.95 -5.33 -0.66
N ILE A 183 -0.84 -5.31 -1.99
CA ILE A 183 0.39 -4.87 -2.68
C ILE A 183 0.69 -3.41 -2.32
N ASN A 184 -0.32 -2.53 -2.30
CA ASN A 184 -0.16 -1.14 -1.90
C ASN A 184 0.37 -0.95 -0.48
N LEU A 185 0.05 -1.84 0.45
CA LEU A 185 0.60 -1.82 1.81
C LEU A 185 2.07 -2.29 1.86
N ALA A 186 2.53 -3.07 0.88
CA ALA A 186 3.91 -3.59 0.82
C ALA A 186 4.87 -2.73 -0.04
N VAL A 187 4.33 -2.01 -1.04
CA VAL A 187 5.08 -1.16 -1.98
C VAL A 187 5.89 -0.02 -1.33
N PRO A 188 5.46 0.66 -0.23
CA PRO A 188 6.14 1.85 0.29
C PRO A 188 7.64 1.65 0.52
N PHE A 189 8.03 0.51 1.09
CA PHE A 189 9.44 0.19 1.34
C PHE A 189 10.27 0.21 0.07
N PHE A 190 9.84 -0.52 -0.96
CA PHE A 190 10.55 -0.59 -2.23
C PHE A 190 10.66 0.78 -2.87
N VAL A 191 9.58 1.57 -2.83
CA VAL A 191 9.60 2.90 -3.42
C VAL A 191 10.57 3.82 -2.69
N TYR A 192 10.53 3.88 -1.37
CA TYR A 192 11.47 4.69 -0.60
C TYR A 192 12.92 4.22 -0.80
N TYR A 193 13.15 2.90 -0.86
CA TYR A 193 14.48 2.36 -1.11
C TYR A 193 15.02 2.70 -2.50
N PHE A 194 14.22 2.61 -3.57
CA PHE A 194 14.73 2.85 -4.94
C PHE A 194 14.70 4.32 -5.36
N ARG A 195 13.72 5.09 -4.85
CA ARG A 195 13.40 6.43 -5.39
C ARG A 195 13.77 7.56 -4.43
N SER A 196 13.77 7.34 -3.12
CA SER A 196 14.19 8.37 -2.15
C SER A 196 15.67 8.21 -1.84
N THR A 197 16.49 9.17 -2.29
CA THR A 197 17.93 9.20 -1.97
C THR A 197 18.18 9.27 -0.47
N LEU A 198 17.31 9.99 0.26
CA LEU A 198 17.38 10.16 1.70
C LEU A 198 17.11 8.85 2.44
N TYR A 199 15.97 8.20 2.19
CA TYR A 199 15.65 6.92 2.82
C TYR A 199 16.64 5.81 2.40
N ARG A 200 17.01 5.76 1.12
CA ARG A 200 18.01 4.80 0.61
C ARG A 200 19.35 4.91 1.34
N ALA A 201 19.84 6.12 1.60
CA ALA A 201 21.08 6.33 2.34
C ALA A 201 20.99 5.77 3.76
N GLU A 202 19.89 6.04 4.47
CA GLU A 202 19.68 5.55 5.83
C GLU A 202 19.46 4.03 5.89
N PHE A 203 18.78 3.43 4.89
CA PHE A 203 18.69 1.98 4.77
C PHE A 203 20.04 1.33 4.54
N ARG A 204 20.89 1.89 3.66
CA ARG A 204 22.24 1.37 3.42
C ARG A 204 23.11 1.45 4.67
N LYS A 205 23.00 2.53 5.45
CA LYS A 205 23.64 2.62 6.78
C LYS A 205 23.15 1.53 7.71
N LEU A 206 21.83 1.32 7.79
CA LEU A 206 21.25 0.29 8.63
C LEU A 206 21.74 -1.13 8.26
N PHE A 207 21.92 -1.39 6.95
CA PHE A 207 22.42 -2.67 6.44
C PHE A 207 23.96 -2.78 6.42
N GLY A 208 24.69 -1.75 6.86
CA GLY A 208 26.16 -1.74 6.83
C GLY A 208 26.78 -1.72 5.42
N LEU A 209 26.03 -1.26 4.42
CA LEU A 209 26.43 -1.21 3.00
C LEU A 209 27.10 0.12 2.60
N GLU A 210 27.60 0.91 3.55
CA GLU A 210 28.35 2.13 3.23
C GLU A 210 29.72 1.77 2.63
N ALA A 211 29.95 2.22 1.38
CA ALA A 211 31.29 2.29 0.86
C ALA A 211 32.06 3.33 1.70
N ARG A 212 33.22 2.92 2.22
CA ARG A 212 34.18 3.80 2.91
C ARG A 212 34.38 5.06 2.05
N PRO A 213 34.28 6.28 2.60
CA PRO A 213 34.59 7.46 1.81
C PRO A 213 36.03 7.33 1.30
N GLU A 214 36.22 7.41 -0.01
CA GLU A 214 37.55 7.59 -0.59
C GLU A 214 38.20 8.77 0.14
N ALA A 215 39.39 8.53 0.69
CA ALA A 215 40.18 9.52 1.38
C ALA A 215 40.26 10.77 0.49
N LYS A 216 39.82 11.92 1.00
CA LYS A 216 40.02 13.21 0.35
C LYS A 216 41.51 13.33 0.06
N SER A 217 41.90 13.14 -1.20
CA SER A 217 43.23 13.48 -1.69
C SER A 217 43.43 14.97 -1.41
N SER A 218 44.31 15.25 -0.46
CA SER A 218 44.76 16.58 -0.11
C SER A 218 45.52 17.17 -1.29
N THR A 219 44.81 17.89 -2.16
CA THR A 219 45.44 18.77 -3.14
C THR A 219 46.02 19.97 -2.40
N VAL A 220 47.31 19.85 -2.07
CA VAL A 220 48.18 20.96 -1.64
C VAL A 220 48.13 22.03 -2.74
N ARG A 221 47.69 23.25 -2.40
CA ARG A 221 47.92 24.43 -3.26
C ARG A 221 49.40 24.84 -3.09
N PRO A 222 50.16 25.06 -4.19
CA PRO A 222 51.40 25.81 -4.09
C PRO A 222 51.06 27.29 -3.88
N SER A 223 51.70 27.89 -2.89
CA SER A 223 51.78 29.33 -2.72
C SER A 223 52.82 29.91 -3.68
N THR A 224 52.38 30.75 -4.60
CA THR A 224 53.15 31.83 -5.23
C THR A 224 52.18 32.91 -5.64
#